data_AF-A0A842T268-F1
#
_entry.id   AF-A0A842T268-F1
#
_cell.length_a   1.000
_cell.length_b   1.000
_cell.length_c   1.000
_cell.angle_alpha   90.00
_cell.angle_beta   90.00
_cell.angle_gamma   90.00
#
_symmetry.space_group_name_H-M   'P 1'
#
loop_
_entity.id
_entity.type
_entity.pdbx_description
1 polymer ?
#
loop_
_entity_poly.entity_id
_entity_poly.type
_entity_poly.pdbx_seq_one_letter_code
_entity_poly.pdbx_strand_id
1 'polypeptide(L)' 'MLYCENCGKEVIIVGEGSLAGMDEEIEEWEEKIKKKGKLILYDPPTSSAYLCPKCGQELIEKE' A
#
# COMPACT_ATOMS: atom_id res chain seq x y z
N MET A 1 -1.23 -10.19 4.54
CA MET A 1 -1.35 -8.97 3.70
C MET A 1 -2.05 -7.88 4.50
N LEU A 2 -1.72 -6.60 4.31
CA LEU A 2 -2.43 -5.54 5.05
C LEU A 2 -3.80 -5.25 4.43
N TYR A 3 -4.75 -4.91 5.28
CA TYR A 3 -6.13 -4.65 4.89
C TYR A 3 -6.70 -3.48 5.68
N CYS A 4 -7.47 -2.63 5.01
CA CYS A 4 -8.26 -1.60 5.66
C CYS A 4 -9.73 -2.05 5.74
N GLU A 5 -10.21 -2.34 6.94
CA GLU A 5 -11.61 -2.76 7.17
C GLU A 5 -12.62 -1.70 6.72
N ASN A 6 -12.34 -0.44 7.03
CA ASN A 6 -13.23 0.67 6.68
C ASN A 6 -13.31 0.90 5.16
N CYS A 7 -12.19 0.77 4.44
CA CYS A 7 -12.19 0.90 2.99
C CYS A 7 -12.60 -0.39 2.27
N GLY A 8 -12.65 -1.53 2.99
CA GLY A 8 -12.88 -2.84 2.41
C GLY A 8 -11.79 -3.28 1.42
N LYS A 9 -10.56 -2.78 1.55
CA LYS A 9 -9.51 -2.91 0.53
C LYS A 9 -8.19 -3.41 1.11
N GLU A 10 -7.53 -4.26 0.35
CA GLU A 10 -6.14 -4.65 0.61
C GLU A 10 -5.21 -3.47 0.36
N VAL A 11 -4.13 -3.40 1.15
CA VAL A 11 -3.11 -2.37 1.08
C VAL A 11 -1.76 -3.02 0.83
N ILE A 12 -1.06 -2.56 -0.20
CA ILE A 12 0.31 -2.97 -0.50
C ILE A 12 1.25 -1.93 0.10
N ILE A 13 2.22 -2.39 0.88
CA ILE A 13 3.31 -1.54 1.36
C ILE A 13 4.42 -1.52 0.32
N VAL A 14 4.90 -0.32 0.03
CA VAL A 14 6.12 -0.08 -0.73
C VAL A 14 7.05 0.73 0.16
N GLY A 15 8.11 0.10 0.65
CA GLY A 15 9.08 0.75 1.53
C GLY A 15 10.17 1.50 0.75
N GLU A 16 10.87 2.39 1.44
CA GLU A 16 11.98 3.16 0.90
C GLU A 16 13.03 2.21 0.28
N GLY A 17 13.34 2.40 -1.00
CA GLY A 17 14.26 1.53 -1.76
C GLY A 17 13.63 0.36 -2.51
N SER A 18 12.35 0.03 -2.28
CA SER A 18 11.64 -1.03 -3.03
C SER A 18 11.45 -0.69 -4.51
N LEU A 19 11.58 0.59 -4.85
CA LEU A 19 11.37 1.15 -6.18
C LEU A 19 12.67 1.56 -6.90
N ALA A 20 13.82 1.39 -6.25
CA ALA A 20 15.10 1.84 -6.78
C ALA A 20 15.43 1.08 -8.08
N GLY A 21 15.40 1.77 -9.22
CA GLY A 21 15.70 1.23 -10.54
C GLY A 21 14.50 0.70 -11.33
N MET A 22 13.26 0.92 -10.89
CA MET A 22 12.03 0.52 -11.58
C MET A 22 11.20 1.72 -12.11
N ASP A 23 11.82 2.88 -12.36
CA ASP A 23 11.11 4.13 -12.68
C ASP A 23 10.09 4.01 -13.84
N GLU A 24 10.41 3.26 -14.91
CA GLU A 24 9.48 3.07 -16.03
C GLU A 24 8.40 1.99 -15.78
N GLU A 25 8.62 1.03 -14.87
CA GLU A 25 7.68 -0.07 -14.59
C GLU A 25 6.68 0.25 -13.46
N ILE A 26 7.01 1.25 -12.63
CA ILE A 26 6.21 1.61 -11.45
C ILE A 26 4.82 2.11 -11.84
N GLU A 27 4.71 2.98 -12.85
CA GLU A 27 3.40 3.53 -13.24
C GLU A 27 2.44 2.43 -13.73
N GLU A 28 2.93 1.52 -14.56
CA GLU A 28 2.16 0.37 -15.03
C GLU A 28 1.75 -0.56 -13.89
N TRP A 29 2.67 -0.81 -12.95
CA TRP A 29 2.40 -1.62 -11.79
C TRP A 29 1.35 -0.97 -10.90
N GLU A 30 1.50 0.32 -10.59
CA GLU A 30 0.54 1.10 -9.82
C GLU A 30 -0.85 1.07 -10.46
N GLU A 31 -0.93 1.28 -11.78
CA GLU A 31 -2.18 1.19 -12.52
C GLU A 31 -2.81 -0.20 -12.38
N LYS A 32 -2.02 -1.28 -12.47
CA LYS A 32 -2.50 -2.66 -12.28
C LYS A 32 -3.03 -2.86 -10.86
N ILE A 33 -2.36 -2.33 -9.83
CA ILE A 33 -2.80 -2.41 -8.43
C ILE A 33 -4.10 -1.61 -8.21
N LYS A 34 -4.16 -0.39 -8.74
CA LYS A 34 -5.35 0.48 -8.69
C LYS A 34 -6.54 -0.18 -9.42
N LYS A 35 -6.33 -0.80 -10.58
CA LYS A 35 -7.35 -1.58 -11.33
C LYS A 35 -7.84 -2.81 -10.55
N LYS A 36 -6.97 -3.45 -9.76
CA LYS A 36 -7.36 -4.52 -8.82
C LYS A 36 -8.11 -4.01 -7.59
N GLY A 37 -8.29 -2.69 -7.46
CA GLY A 37 -9.02 -2.06 -6.37
C GLY A 37 -8.24 -1.94 -5.07
N LYS A 38 -6.96 -2.32 -5.05
CA LYS A 38 -6.09 -2.25 -3.88
C LYS A 38 -5.56 -0.83 -3.65
N LEU A 39 -5.08 -0.57 -2.44
CA LEU A 39 -4.43 0.68 -2.06
C LEU A 39 -2.91 0.46 -1.96
N ILE A 40 -2.15 1.53 -2.13
CA ILE A 40 -0.69 1.51 -1.98
C ILE A 40 -0.32 2.48 -0.87
N LEU A 41 0.47 2.00 0.08
CA LEU A 41 1.05 2.77 1.17
C LEU A 41 2.55 2.89 0.92
N TYR A 42 2.98 4.09 0.56
CA TYR A 42 4.39 4.42 0.34
C TYR A 42 5.07 4.85 1.63
N ASP A 43 6.32 4.44 1.78
CA ASP A 43 7.23 4.84 2.86
C ASP A 43 6.58 4.82 4.25
N PRO A 44 5.97 3.70 4.65
CA PRO A 44 5.33 3.68 5.94
C PRO A 44 6.35 3.74 7.08
N PRO A 45 5.93 4.25 8.25
CA PRO A 45 6.80 4.31 9.42
C PRO A 45 7.24 2.89 9.84
N THR A 46 8.52 2.73 10.14
CA THR A 46 9.11 1.44 10.55
C THR A 46 8.79 1.04 11.99
N SER A 47 8.33 1.99 12.79
CA SER A 47 8.20 1.88 14.25
C SER A 47 6.83 2.33 14.76
N SER A 48 5.84 2.47 13.87
CA SER A 48 4.47 2.84 14.22
C SER A 48 3.48 1.98 13.44
N ALA A 49 2.22 2.01 13.87
CA ALA A 49 1.17 1.30 13.19
C ALA A 49 1.00 1.79 11.74
N TYR A 50 0.66 0.88 10.84
CA TYR A 50 0.38 1.22 9.46
C TYR A 50 -1.01 1.84 9.35
N LEU A 51 -1.09 3.05 8.80
CA LEU A 51 -2.36 3.74 8.61
C LEU A 51 -2.80 3.70 7.16
N CYS A 52 -4.10 3.55 6.94
CA CYS A 52 -4.70 3.54 5.63
C CYS A 52 -4.48 4.89 4.95
N PRO A 53 -3.86 4.94 3.75
CA PRO A 53 -3.58 6.19 3.05
C PRO A 53 -4.85 6.93 2.59
N LYS A 54 -6.00 6.24 2.60
CA LYS A 54 -7.29 6.81 2.17
C LYS A 54 -8.15 7.33 3.32
N CYS A 55 -8.16 6.65 4.47
CA CYS A 55 -9.08 6.99 5.58
C CYS A 55 -8.41 7.15 6.94
N GLY A 56 -7.08 6.99 7.03
CA GLY A 56 -6.30 7.19 8.25
C GLY A 56 -6.49 6.15 9.34
N GLN A 57 -7.37 5.16 9.15
CA GLN A 57 -7.57 4.06 10.10
C GLN A 57 -6.39 3.09 10.09
N GLU A 58 -6.13 2.48 11.24
CA GLU A 58 -5.11 1.44 11.37
C GLU A 58 -5.40 0.25 10.44
N LEU A 59 -4.36 -0.22 9.77
CA LEU A 59 -4.41 -1.39 8.91
C LEU A 59 -4.23 -2.64 9.75
N ILE A 60 -4.99 -3.66 9.40
CA ILE A 60 -4.90 -4.97 10.05
C ILE A 60 -4.15 -5.94 9.16
N GLU A 61 -3.47 -6.91 9.77
CA GLU A 61 -2.94 -8.06 9.07
C GLU A 61 -4.06 -9.06 8.79
N LYS A 62 -4.18 -9.47 7.53
CA LYS A 62 -5.14 -10.48 7.06
C LYS A 62 -4.36 -11.63 6.42
N GLU A 63 -4.55 -12.83 6.92
CA GLU A 63 -4.00 -14.09 6.35
C GLU A 63 -4.67 -14.44 5.02
#